data_AF-A0AAE0R6L7-F1
#
_entry.id   AF-A0AAE0R6L7-F1
#
_cell.length_a   1.000
_cell.length_b   1.000
_cell.length_c   1.000
_cell.angle_alpha   90.00
_cell.angle_beta   90.00
_cell.angle_gamma   90.00
#
_symmetry.space_group_name_H-M   'P 1'
#
loop_
_entity.id
_entity.type
_entity.pdbx_description
1 polymer ?
#
loop_
_entity_poly.entity_id
_entity_poly.type
_entity_poly.pdbx_seq_one_letter_code
_entity_poly.pdbx_strand_id
1 'polypeptide(L)'
;MCTEREKGGRGVACIPLKTMAMHVAFLTKLVRGTEGHMASLFARFWIGFALRAVILWKGTSPWSTDRPWHYQKVAEFIRGHPWCLVDGLVLDHRKLYKRWRDCWAAQSGQTHPQMPGVEWAAMQPTWLDGTSKDLHWLGALRRLPVRERLYRHGISPTPLCPIGCGGEETVEHALRSCPVTARFWRRVSEWWSAEEGAGIDRDLVLYGRGLKRMGPETANPLWQTVSVAKCVLWGARCECIRSQTPRVRQVDLFHVFRARLGK
;
A
#
# COMPACT_ATOMS: atom_id res chain seq x y z
N MET A 1 -0.64 -17.21 -15.99
CA MET A 1 -0.17 -15.80 -16.01
C MET A 1 -1.17 -14.95 -15.21
N CYS A 2 -0.72 -14.08 -14.30
CA CYS A 2 -1.61 -13.12 -13.63
C CYS A 2 -2.22 -12.17 -14.66
N THR A 3 -3.54 -11.99 -14.61
CA THR A 3 -4.25 -10.93 -15.33
C THR A 3 -3.81 -9.55 -14.84
N GLU A 4 -4.01 -8.51 -15.64
CA GLU A 4 -3.62 -7.14 -15.27
C GLU A 4 -4.30 -6.65 -13.98
N ARG A 5 -5.53 -7.11 -13.71
CA ARG A 5 -6.26 -6.86 -12.46
C ARG A 5 -5.60 -7.55 -11.25
N GLU A 6 -5.09 -8.76 -11.43
CA GLU A 6 -4.43 -9.54 -10.39
C GLU A 6 -3.00 -9.08 -10.09
N LYS A 7 -2.37 -8.33 -11.01
CA LYS A 7 -1.04 -7.75 -10.83
C LYS A 7 -0.98 -6.67 -9.75
N GLY A 8 -2.12 -6.22 -9.21
CA GLY A 8 -2.15 -5.23 -8.14
C GLY A 8 -1.56 -3.90 -8.62
N GLY A 9 -2.28 -3.21 -9.50
CA GLY A 9 -1.85 -1.90 -10.02
C GLY A 9 -1.50 -0.88 -8.91
N ARG A 10 -0.71 0.13 -9.27
CA ARG A 10 -0.30 1.26 -8.39
C ARG A 10 0.55 0.88 -7.17
N GLY A 11 1.30 -0.22 -7.25
CA GLY A 11 2.33 -0.58 -6.27
C GLY A 11 1.90 -1.49 -5.13
N VAL A 12 0.71 -2.06 -5.24
CA VAL A 12 0.22 -3.11 -4.33
C VAL A 12 0.89 -4.44 -4.68
N ALA A 13 0.97 -5.37 -3.73
CA ALA A 13 1.48 -6.70 -4.04
C ALA A 13 0.59 -7.40 -5.08
N CYS A 14 1.20 -8.08 -6.05
CA CYS A 14 0.49 -8.98 -6.95
C CYS A 14 -0.08 -10.13 -6.12
N ILE A 15 -1.40 -10.14 -5.94
CA ILE A 15 -2.07 -10.98 -4.93
C ILE A 15 -1.82 -12.46 -5.22
N PRO A 16 -2.04 -13.00 -6.44
CA PRO A 16 -1.81 -14.42 -6.69
C PRO A 16 -0.35 -14.83 -6.51
N LEU A 17 0.59 -13.91 -6.82
CA LEU A 17 2.02 -14.16 -6.61
C LEU A 17 2.38 -14.19 -5.14
N LYS A 18 1.83 -13.26 -4.36
CA LYS A 18 2.09 -13.20 -2.92
C LYS A 18 1.51 -14.42 -2.21
N THR A 19 0.29 -14.82 -2.56
CA THR A 19 -0.34 -16.03 -2.01
C THR A 19 0.39 -17.28 -2.44
N MET A 20 0.87 -17.37 -3.68
CA MET A 20 1.69 -18.49 -4.13
C MET A 20 3.02 -18.57 -3.36
N ALA A 21 3.72 -17.45 -3.17
CA ALA A 21 4.94 -17.42 -2.36
C ALA A 21 4.69 -17.85 -0.90
N MET A 22 3.56 -17.46 -0.32
CA MET A 22 3.13 -17.93 1.00
C MET A 22 2.85 -19.43 1.01
N HIS A 23 2.16 -19.93 -0.01
CA HIS A 23 1.79 -21.33 -0.12
C HIS A 23 3.02 -22.23 -0.28
N VAL A 24 3.96 -21.86 -1.15
CA VAL A 24 5.25 -22.54 -1.32
C VAL A 24 6.00 -22.59 0.01
N ALA A 25 6.22 -21.43 0.65
CA ALA A 25 6.98 -21.38 1.91
C ALA A 25 6.32 -22.16 3.05
N PHE A 26 4.99 -22.12 3.13
CA PHE A 26 4.22 -22.88 4.11
C PHE A 26 4.38 -24.39 3.88
N LEU A 27 4.20 -24.87 2.65
CA LEU A 27 4.37 -26.27 2.31
C LEU A 27 5.80 -26.75 2.55
N THR A 28 6.80 -25.93 2.21
CA THR A 28 8.21 -26.25 2.49
C THR A 28 8.49 -26.37 3.98
N LYS A 29 7.89 -25.52 4.81
CA LYS A 29 7.96 -25.66 6.27
C LYS A 29 7.29 -26.94 6.75
N LEU A 30 6.15 -27.32 6.18
CA LEU A 30 5.47 -28.57 6.52
C LEU A 30 6.31 -29.80 6.15
N VAL A 31 6.88 -29.88 4.94
CA VAL A 31 7.73 -31.02 4.57
C VAL A 31 9.08 -31.07 5.31
N ARG A 32 9.55 -29.93 5.84
CA ARG A 32 10.70 -29.88 6.76
C ARG A 32 10.34 -30.07 8.23
N GLY A 33 9.06 -29.98 8.58
CA GLY A 33 8.57 -30.12 9.93
C GLY A 33 8.77 -31.54 10.49
N THR A 34 8.47 -31.69 11.78
CA THR A 34 8.71 -32.92 12.55
C THR A 34 8.17 -34.16 11.84
N GLU A 35 9.01 -35.19 11.72
CA GLU A 35 8.60 -36.53 11.29
C GLU A 35 7.56 -37.05 12.30
N GLY A 36 6.36 -37.42 11.83
CA GLY A 36 5.26 -37.94 12.67
C GLY A 36 4.00 -37.08 12.72
N HIS A 37 4.06 -35.78 12.40
CA HIS A 37 2.83 -34.97 12.30
C HIS A 37 2.08 -35.28 11.01
N MET A 38 0.77 -35.59 11.09
CA MET A 38 -0.05 -36.00 9.94
C MET A 38 0.00 -35.01 8.78
N ALA A 39 -0.04 -33.70 9.05
CA ALA A 39 0.08 -32.69 7.99
C ALA A 39 1.44 -32.73 7.27
N SER A 40 2.52 -33.05 7.98
CA SER A 40 3.86 -33.20 7.38
C SER A 40 3.92 -34.44 6.51
N LEU A 41 3.30 -35.55 6.94
CA LEU A 41 3.22 -36.78 6.16
C LEU A 41 2.40 -36.57 4.87
N PHE A 42 1.22 -35.95 4.96
CA PHE A 42 0.42 -35.61 3.78
C PHE A 42 1.15 -34.64 2.84
N ALA A 43 1.81 -33.62 3.38
CA ALA A 43 2.62 -32.72 2.55
C ALA A 43 3.78 -33.46 1.86
N ARG A 44 4.45 -34.39 2.55
CA ARG A 44 5.53 -35.20 1.95
C ARG A 44 4.99 -36.10 0.84
N PHE A 45 3.85 -36.75 1.08
CA PHE A 45 3.19 -37.59 0.09
C PHE A 45 2.82 -36.82 -1.19
N TRP A 46 2.18 -35.66 -1.06
CA TRP A 46 1.70 -34.91 -2.22
C TRP A 46 2.76 -34.01 -2.85
N ILE A 47 3.58 -33.27 -2.09
CA ILE A 47 4.50 -32.24 -2.62
C ILE A 47 5.97 -32.51 -2.35
N GLY A 48 6.31 -33.53 -1.56
CA GLY A 48 7.70 -33.83 -1.17
C GLY A 48 8.62 -34.02 -2.37
N PHE A 49 8.16 -34.73 -3.42
CA PHE A 49 8.96 -34.94 -4.63
C PHE A 49 9.32 -33.63 -5.35
N ALA A 50 8.40 -32.65 -5.40
CA ALA A 50 8.67 -31.34 -5.99
C ALA A 50 9.66 -30.52 -5.14
N LEU A 51 9.67 -30.76 -3.83
CA LEU A 51 10.54 -30.09 -2.84
C LEU A 51 11.77 -30.91 -2.46
N ARG A 52 12.09 -31.99 -3.19
CA ARG A 52 13.18 -32.93 -2.86
C ARG A 52 14.57 -32.29 -2.78
N ALA A 53 14.75 -31.11 -3.37
CA ALA A 53 16.01 -30.36 -3.28
C ALA A 53 16.23 -29.68 -1.92
N VAL A 54 15.17 -29.52 -1.11
CA VAL A 54 15.21 -28.78 0.18
C VAL A 54 14.79 -29.65 1.37
N ILE A 55 14.64 -30.94 1.15
CA ILE A 55 14.36 -31.94 2.19
C ILE A 55 15.27 -33.15 1.99
N LEU A 56 15.58 -33.86 3.09
CA LEU A 56 16.22 -35.16 3.01
C LEU A 56 15.20 -36.17 2.45
N TRP A 57 15.34 -36.50 1.17
CA TRP A 57 14.45 -37.46 0.51
C TRP A 57 14.83 -38.89 0.85
N LYS A 58 13.92 -39.62 1.51
CA LYS A 58 14.05 -41.06 1.77
C LYS A 58 13.12 -41.79 0.80
N GLY A 59 13.67 -42.65 -0.06
CA GLY A 59 12.91 -43.45 -1.03
C GLY A 59 11.98 -44.51 -0.41
N THR A 60 11.93 -44.59 0.91
CA THR A 60 11.15 -45.56 1.69
C THR A 60 9.73 -45.08 2.01
N SER A 61 9.38 -43.83 1.67
CA SER A 61 8.06 -43.25 1.93
C SER A 61 7.23 -43.12 0.65
N PRO A 62 5.91 -43.38 0.71
CA PRO A 62 5.05 -43.22 -0.46
C PRO A 62 4.97 -41.75 -0.88
N TRP A 63 4.77 -41.53 -2.18
CA TRP A 63 4.56 -40.22 -2.78
C TRP A 63 3.71 -40.34 -4.04
N SER A 64 3.03 -39.26 -4.41
CA SER A 64 2.16 -39.24 -5.58
C SER A 64 2.53 -38.16 -6.59
N THR A 65 2.45 -38.51 -7.88
CA THR A 65 2.48 -37.57 -9.01
C THR A 65 1.10 -36.98 -9.30
N ASP A 66 0.06 -37.79 -9.15
CA ASP A 66 -1.34 -37.36 -9.18
C ASP A 66 -1.62 -36.60 -7.90
N ARG A 67 -2.01 -35.33 -7.98
CA ARG A 67 -2.03 -34.41 -6.83
C ARG A 67 -3.34 -33.63 -6.83
N PRO A 68 -3.92 -33.33 -5.66
CA PRO A 68 -4.97 -32.34 -5.57
C PRO A 68 -4.54 -31.01 -6.19
N TRP A 69 -5.49 -30.30 -6.80
CA TRP A 69 -5.23 -29.10 -7.60
C TRP A 69 -4.35 -28.04 -6.90
N HIS A 70 -4.46 -27.89 -5.58
CA HIS A 70 -3.72 -26.89 -4.82
C HIS A 70 -2.24 -27.28 -4.65
N TYR A 71 -1.91 -28.56 -4.55
CA TYR A 71 -0.53 -29.06 -4.59
C TYR A 71 0.03 -29.05 -6.01
N GLN A 72 -0.80 -29.38 -7.01
CA GLN A 72 -0.41 -29.33 -8.41
C GLN A 72 0.07 -27.94 -8.82
N LYS A 73 -0.69 -26.89 -8.48
CA LYS A 73 -0.32 -25.49 -8.74
C LYS A 73 1.06 -25.12 -8.16
N VAL A 74 1.37 -25.60 -6.96
CA VAL A 74 2.67 -25.36 -6.32
C VAL A 74 3.78 -26.16 -7.01
N ALA A 75 3.53 -27.42 -7.37
CA ALA A 75 4.50 -28.25 -8.07
C ALA A 75 4.87 -27.67 -9.45
N GLU A 76 3.88 -27.19 -10.19
CA GLU A 76 4.06 -26.50 -11.48
C GLU A 76 4.83 -25.19 -11.31
N PHE A 77 4.50 -24.40 -10.28
CA PHE A 77 5.24 -23.19 -9.95
C PHE A 77 6.72 -23.49 -9.68
N ILE A 78 7.02 -24.47 -8.84
CA ILE A 78 8.39 -24.89 -8.53
C ILE A 78 9.12 -25.37 -9.79
N ARG A 79 8.45 -26.19 -10.62
CA ARG A 79 9.01 -26.72 -11.86
C ARG A 79 9.40 -25.59 -12.83
N GLY A 80 8.56 -24.56 -12.96
CA GLY A 80 8.86 -23.39 -13.78
C GLY A 80 9.91 -22.45 -13.16
N HIS A 81 10.20 -22.60 -11.86
CA HIS A 81 11.07 -21.69 -11.12
C HIS A 81 12.03 -22.45 -10.20
N PRO A 82 12.93 -23.31 -10.72
CA PRO A 82 13.82 -24.13 -9.90
C PRO A 82 14.69 -23.33 -8.92
N TRP A 83 15.01 -22.08 -9.28
CA TRP A 83 15.74 -21.12 -8.44
C TRP A 83 15.04 -20.81 -7.11
N CYS A 84 13.75 -21.11 -6.96
CA CYS A 84 13.03 -20.88 -5.70
C CYS A 84 13.48 -21.81 -4.58
N LEU A 85 14.08 -22.97 -4.91
CA LEU A 85 14.48 -24.03 -3.98
C LEU A 85 15.82 -23.79 -3.28
N VAL A 86 16.33 -22.55 -3.27
CA VAL A 86 17.51 -22.21 -2.48
C VAL A 86 17.15 -22.16 -0.99
N ASP A 87 17.92 -22.83 -0.15
CA ASP A 87 17.69 -22.87 1.29
C ASP A 87 17.75 -21.45 1.88
N GLY A 88 16.78 -21.11 2.74
CA GLY A 88 16.57 -19.75 3.25
C GLY A 88 15.79 -18.80 2.33
N LEU A 89 15.71 -19.05 1.01
CA LEU A 89 14.81 -18.34 0.10
C LEU A 89 13.42 -18.97 0.12
N VAL A 90 13.35 -20.29 -0.11
CA VAL A 90 12.09 -21.04 -0.22
C VAL A 90 11.25 -20.95 1.06
N LEU A 91 11.90 -20.81 2.21
CA LEU A 91 11.28 -20.76 3.54
C LEU A 91 10.71 -19.39 3.90
N ASP A 92 11.13 -18.33 3.20
CA ASP A 92 10.73 -16.97 3.47
C ASP A 92 9.90 -16.43 2.31
N HIS A 93 8.58 -16.51 2.47
CA HIS A 93 7.61 -15.98 1.51
C HIS A 93 7.82 -14.50 1.15
N ARG A 94 8.49 -13.69 1.99
CA ARG A 94 8.82 -12.29 1.69
C ARG A 94 10.00 -12.23 0.72
N LYS A 95 11.07 -12.97 0.99
CA LYS A 95 12.23 -13.07 0.09
C LYS A 95 11.85 -13.70 -1.24
N LEU A 96 11.08 -14.78 -1.22
CA LEU A 96 10.60 -15.47 -2.42
C LEU A 96 9.77 -14.55 -3.31
N TYR A 97 8.80 -13.84 -2.72
CA TYR A 97 7.98 -12.85 -3.44
C TYR A 97 8.84 -11.71 -4.01
N LYS A 98 9.79 -11.18 -3.23
CA LYS A 98 10.69 -10.11 -3.67
C LYS A 98 11.52 -10.56 -4.87
N ARG A 99 12.19 -11.72 -4.78
CA ARG A 99 13.03 -12.24 -5.86
C ARG A 99 12.23 -12.48 -7.14
N TRP A 100 11.03 -13.03 -7.03
CA TRP A 100 10.16 -13.19 -8.19
C TRP A 100 9.85 -11.85 -8.85
N ARG A 101 9.41 -10.87 -8.05
CA ARG A 101 9.07 -9.54 -8.54
C ARG A 101 10.26 -8.92 -9.28
N ASP A 102 11.46 -9.08 -8.74
CA ASP A 102 12.68 -8.55 -9.35
C ASP A 102 13.02 -9.28 -10.67
N CYS A 103 12.87 -10.61 -10.75
CA CYS A 103 12.99 -11.37 -12.00
C CYS A 103 11.97 -10.94 -13.06
N TRP A 104 10.71 -10.74 -12.66
CA TRP A 104 9.65 -10.27 -13.56
C TRP A 104 9.91 -8.86 -14.07
N ALA A 105 10.38 -7.95 -13.21
CA ALA A 105 10.73 -6.59 -13.59
C ALA A 105 11.86 -6.58 -14.64
N ALA A 106 12.86 -7.45 -14.47
CA ALA A 106 13.94 -7.62 -15.44
C ALA A 106 13.43 -8.14 -16.80
N GLN A 107 12.46 -9.05 -16.81
CA GLN A 107 11.90 -9.63 -18.04
C GLN A 107 10.94 -8.70 -18.78
N SER A 108 10.16 -7.91 -18.04
CA SER A 108 9.11 -7.06 -18.60
C SER A 108 9.57 -5.65 -18.96
N GLY A 109 10.77 -5.25 -18.51
CA GLY A 109 11.23 -3.85 -18.57
C GLY A 109 10.38 -2.89 -17.72
N GLN A 110 9.41 -3.42 -16.93
CA GLN A 110 8.51 -2.63 -16.11
C GLN A 110 8.99 -2.62 -14.67
N THR A 111 9.23 -1.43 -14.14
CA THR A 111 9.40 -1.25 -12.70
C THR A 111 8.03 -1.25 -12.04
N HIS A 112 7.80 -2.19 -11.13
CA HIS A 112 6.59 -2.13 -10.31
C HIS A 112 6.69 -0.87 -9.44
N PRO A 113 5.69 0.03 -9.46
CA PRO A 113 5.68 1.17 -8.55
C PRO A 113 5.84 0.63 -7.13
N GLN A 114 6.79 1.13 -6.35
CA GLN A 114 6.83 0.78 -4.94
C GLN A 114 5.78 1.63 -4.23
N MET A 115 4.88 1.00 -3.47
CA MET A 115 4.12 1.78 -2.48
C MET A 115 5.13 2.46 -1.56
N PRO A 116 5.03 3.78 -1.36
CA PRO A 116 5.77 4.47 -0.33
C PRO A 116 5.57 3.72 1.00
N GLY A 117 6.58 3.65 1.86
CA GLY A 117 6.38 3.11 3.20
C GLY A 117 5.29 3.91 3.92
N VAL A 118 4.09 3.35 4.00
CA VAL A 118 2.93 3.94 4.68
C VAL A 118 2.90 3.41 6.10
N GLU A 119 2.75 4.30 7.08
CA GLU A 119 2.49 3.90 8.46
C GLU A 119 1.01 3.54 8.61
N TRP A 120 0.63 2.32 8.19
CA TRP A 120 -0.77 1.89 8.17
C TRP A 120 -1.48 1.99 9.52
N ALA A 121 -0.74 1.75 10.62
CA ALA A 121 -1.26 1.92 11.97
C ALA A 121 -1.69 3.36 12.25
N ALA A 122 -0.97 4.35 11.69
CA ALA A 122 -1.32 5.75 11.81
C ALA A 122 -2.53 6.15 10.94
N MET A 123 -2.90 5.37 9.92
CA MET A 123 -4.06 5.71 9.07
C MET A 123 -5.41 5.42 9.74
N GLN A 124 -5.43 4.56 10.76
CA GLN A 124 -6.66 4.07 11.40
C GLN A 124 -6.61 4.15 12.94
N PRO A 125 -6.22 5.29 13.56
CA PRO A 125 -6.21 5.39 15.02
C PRO A 125 -7.64 5.43 15.55
N THR A 126 -7.92 4.73 16.65
CA THR A 126 -9.29 4.56 17.18
C THR A 126 -9.99 5.90 17.44
N TRP A 127 -9.25 6.88 17.95
CA TRP A 127 -9.74 8.21 18.33
C TRP A 127 -10.07 9.15 17.17
N LEU A 128 -9.65 8.84 15.93
CA LEU A 128 -9.89 9.70 14.78
C LEU A 128 -11.26 9.41 14.14
N ASP A 129 -11.91 10.43 13.60
CA ASP A 129 -13.22 10.27 12.95
C ASP A 129 -13.11 9.45 11.64
N GLY A 130 -14.24 8.84 11.24
CA GLY A 130 -14.31 7.99 10.06
C GLY A 130 -13.97 8.71 8.75
N THR A 131 -14.35 9.99 8.61
CA THR A 131 -14.10 10.76 7.38
C THR A 131 -12.62 10.99 7.18
N SER A 132 -11.92 11.38 8.26
CA SER A 132 -10.46 11.53 8.23
C SER A 132 -9.79 10.19 7.93
N LYS A 133 -10.17 9.11 8.62
CA LYS A 133 -9.65 7.75 8.37
C LYS A 133 -9.78 7.33 6.89
N ASP A 134 -10.95 7.52 6.30
CA ASP A 134 -11.19 7.21 4.89
C ASP A 134 -10.32 8.06 3.96
N LEU A 135 -10.20 9.36 4.24
CA LEU A 135 -9.37 10.27 3.46
C LEU A 135 -7.88 9.88 3.53
N HIS A 136 -7.39 9.49 4.70
CA HIS A 136 -6.03 8.96 4.89
C HIS A 136 -5.81 7.67 4.11
N TRP A 137 -6.71 6.70 4.29
CA TRP A 137 -6.62 5.38 3.68
C TRP A 137 -6.68 5.44 2.16
N LEU A 138 -7.68 6.14 1.62
CA LEU A 138 -7.86 6.33 0.19
C LEU A 138 -6.74 7.20 -0.39
N GLY A 139 -6.26 8.20 0.35
CA GLY A 139 -5.11 9.02 -0.07
C GLY A 139 -3.85 8.18 -0.23
N ALA A 140 -3.48 7.40 0.78
CA ALA A 140 -2.30 6.54 0.76
C ALA A 140 -2.35 5.47 -0.34
N LEU A 141 -3.53 4.90 -0.59
CA LEU A 141 -3.75 3.94 -1.68
C LEU A 141 -3.89 4.59 -3.08
N ARG A 142 -3.76 5.92 -3.16
CA ARG A 142 -3.99 6.71 -4.38
C ARG A 142 -5.37 6.44 -5.00
N ARG A 143 -6.37 6.24 -4.14
CA ARG A 143 -7.76 5.85 -4.45
C ARG A 143 -8.80 6.97 -4.41
N LEU A 144 -8.42 8.17 -4.00
CA LEU A 144 -9.33 9.32 -4.00
C LEU A 144 -9.83 9.65 -5.43
N PRO A 145 -11.07 10.14 -5.57
CA PRO A 145 -11.68 10.52 -6.86
C PRO A 145 -11.14 11.86 -7.37
N VAL A 146 -9.83 11.93 -7.61
CA VAL A 146 -9.15 13.08 -8.22
C VAL A 146 -9.36 13.10 -9.74
N ARG A 147 -9.25 14.28 -10.37
CA ARG A 147 -9.55 14.48 -11.80
C ARG A 147 -8.67 13.63 -12.71
N GLU A 148 -7.39 13.43 -12.42
CA GLU A 148 -6.52 12.50 -13.17
C GLU A 148 -7.18 11.12 -13.32
N ARG A 149 -7.61 10.56 -12.19
CA ARG A 149 -8.25 9.24 -12.16
C ARG A 149 -9.58 9.25 -12.89
N LEU A 150 -10.43 10.22 -12.58
CA LEU A 150 -11.76 10.30 -13.17
C LEU A 150 -11.69 10.48 -14.70
N TYR A 151 -10.72 11.26 -15.18
CA TYR A 151 -10.47 11.46 -16.61
C TYR A 151 -10.05 10.16 -17.31
N ARG A 152 -9.11 9.39 -16.73
CA ARG A 152 -8.70 8.08 -17.28
C ARG A 152 -9.84 7.06 -17.37
N HIS A 153 -10.88 7.22 -16.54
CA HIS A 153 -12.07 6.39 -16.56
C HIS A 153 -13.22 6.97 -17.38
N GLY A 154 -13.02 8.08 -18.10
CA GLY A 154 -14.06 8.74 -18.89
C GLY A 154 -15.18 9.40 -18.07
N ILE A 155 -14.99 9.57 -16.76
CA ILE A 155 -15.99 10.18 -15.85
C ILE A 155 -15.84 11.70 -15.80
N SER A 156 -14.62 12.22 -15.96
CA SER A 156 -14.33 13.66 -15.98
C SER A 156 -13.89 14.10 -17.37
N PRO A 157 -14.31 15.27 -17.87
CA PRO A 157 -13.89 15.79 -19.18
C PRO A 157 -12.45 16.30 -19.17
N THR A 158 -11.85 16.55 -18.00
CA THR A 158 -10.50 17.09 -17.86
C THR A 158 -9.76 16.45 -16.67
N PRO A 159 -8.43 16.25 -16.75
CA PRO A 159 -7.60 15.83 -15.63
C PRO A 159 -7.13 17.00 -14.75
N LEU A 160 -7.45 18.25 -15.11
CA LEU A 160 -6.92 19.46 -14.47
C LEU A 160 -7.54 19.74 -13.09
N CYS A 161 -6.77 20.42 -12.25
CA CYS A 161 -7.10 20.78 -10.87
C CYS A 161 -8.38 21.63 -10.78
N PRO A 162 -9.40 21.21 -10.00
CA PRO A 162 -10.65 21.96 -9.81
C PRO A 162 -10.47 23.33 -9.17
N ILE A 163 -9.39 23.51 -8.40
CA ILE A 163 -9.06 24.77 -7.73
C ILE A 163 -8.55 25.81 -8.74
N GLY A 164 -8.22 25.41 -9.98
CA GLY A 164 -7.86 26.32 -11.07
C GLY A 164 -6.38 26.67 -11.16
N CYS A 165 -5.49 25.90 -10.53
CA CYS A 165 -4.05 26.17 -10.62
C CYS A 165 -3.40 25.68 -11.94
N GLY A 166 -4.17 25.10 -12.86
CA GLY A 166 -3.70 24.61 -14.18
C GLY A 166 -2.94 23.29 -14.19
N GLY A 167 -2.62 22.69 -13.04
CA GLY A 167 -1.92 21.40 -12.96
C GLY A 167 -2.87 20.19 -13.05
N GLU A 168 -2.34 19.01 -13.40
CA GLU A 168 -3.07 17.73 -13.32
C GLU A 168 -3.36 17.35 -11.86
N GLU A 169 -4.64 17.05 -11.55
CA GLU A 169 -5.05 16.71 -10.18
C GLU A 169 -4.73 15.24 -9.87
N THR A 170 -3.54 14.99 -9.34
CA THR A 170 -3.21 13.74 -8.64
C THR A 170 -3.57 13.84 -7.14
N VAL A 171 -3.50 12.72 -6.41
CA VAL A 171 -3.68 12.74 -4.93
C VAL A 171 -2.63 13.63 -4.24
N GLU A 172 -1.38 13.53 -4.67
CA GLU A 172 -0.30 14.38 -4.16
C GLU A 172 -0.55 15.85 -4.50
N HIS A 173 -1.04 16.13 -5.70
CA HIS A 173 -1.45 17.47 -6.09
C HIS A 173 -2.55 18.03 -5.19
N ALA A 174 -3.66 17.31 -5.06
CA ALA A 174 -4.81 17.76 -4.27
C ALA A 174 -4.45 17.99 -2.80
N LEU A 175 -3.68 17.08 -2.20
CA LEU A 175 -3.41 17.09 -0.77
C LEU A 175 -2.11 17.81 -0.38
N ARG A 176 -1.16 18.08 -1.28
CA ARG A 176 0.15 18.62 -0.89
C ARG A 176 0.81 19.59 -1.86
N SER A 177 0.81 19.32 -3.16
CA SER A 177 1.66 20.04 -4.13
C SER A 177 0.94 21.07 -4.99
N CYS A 178 -0.39 21.12 -5.00
CA CYS A 178 -1.13 22.24 -5.61
C CYS A 178 -0.64 23.57 -5.00
N PRO A 179 -0.36 24.64 -5.77
CA PRO A 179 0.12 25.92 -5.24
C PRO A 179 -0.78 26.51 -4.14
N VAL A 180 -2.10 26.33 -4.26
CA VAL A 180 -3.09 26.73 -3.24
C VAL A 180 -2.92 25.87 -1.98
N THR A 181 -2.88 24.55 -2.13
CA THR A 181 -2.68 23.62 -1.01
C THR A 181 -1.33 23.80 -0.32
N ALA A 182 -0.26 24.04 -1.07
CA ALA A 182 1.10 24.23 -0.55
C ALA A 182 1.21 25.50 0.29
N ARG A 183 0.56 26.59 -0.12
CA ARG A 183 0.48 27.83 0.68
C ARG A 183 -0.30 27.61 1.97
N PHE A 184 -1.42 26.88 1.91
CA PHE A 184 -2.19 26.52 3.10
C PHE A 184 -1.34 25.70 4.08
N TRP A 185 -0.64 24.66 3.61
CA TRP A 185 0.25 23.86 4.44
C TRP A 185 1.38 24.65 5.06
N ARG A 186 1.94 25.64 4.34
CA ARG A 186 2.96 26.52 4.91
C ARG A 186 2.42 27.26 6.13
N ARG A 187 1.21 27.83 6.03
CA ARG A 187 0.56 28.53 7.14
C ARG A 187 0.22 27.59 8.30
N VAL A 188 -0.25 26.38 8.01
CA VAL A 188 -0.49 25.34 9.04
C VAL A 188 0.82 24.93 9.71
N SER A 189 1.91 24.83 8.95
CA SER A 189 3.23 24.46 9.47
C SER A 189 3.82 25.58 10.34
N GLU A 190 3.78 26.83 9.89
CA GLU A 190 4.21 28.00 10.67
C GLU A 190 3.44 28.09 11.99
N TRP A 191 2.13 27.92 11.92
CA TRP A 191 1.26 27.89 13.10
C TRP A 191 1.61 26.75 14.05
N TRP A 192 1.73 25.52 13.54
CA TRP A 192 2.03 24.35 14.35
C TRP A 192 3.44 24.41 14.96
N SER A 193 4.45 24.84 14.20
CA SER A 193 5.82 24.96 14.70
C SER A 193 5.96 26.05 15.76
N ALA A 194 5.17 27.12 15.69
CA ALA A 194 5.11 28.14 16.74
C ALA A 194 4.50 27.62 18.06
N GLU A 195 3.57 26.67 18.00
CA GLU A 195 2.95 26.07 19.19
C GLU A 195 3.73 24.85 19.72
N GLU A 196 4.29 24.00 18.84
CA GLU A 196 4.67 22.60 19.18
C GLU A 196 5.99 22.10 18.53
N GLY A 197 6.70 22.93 17.76
CA GLY A 197 8.09 22.69 17.30
C GLY A 197 8.35 21.62 16.23
N ALA A 198 7.42 20.72 15.90
CA ALA A 198 7.62 19.72 14.84
C ALA A 198 7.32 20.27 13.42
N GLY A 199 7.98 19.75 12.38
CA GLY A 199 7.72 20.14 10.99
C GLY A 199 6.66 19.25 10.30
N ILE A 200 5.83 19.83 9.43
CA ILE A 200 4.87 19.09 8.60
C ILE A 200 5.43 18.91 7.18
N ASP A 201 5.98 17.74 6.89
CA ASP A 201 6.55 17.43 5.57
C ASP A 201 5.59 16.68 4.64
N ARG A 202 6.04 16.42 3.39
CA ARG A 202 5.26 15.69 2.38
C ARG A 202 4.91 14.26 2.83
N ASP A 203 5.86 13.58 3.45
CA ASP A 203 5.74 12.16 3.76
C ASP A 203 4.86 11.91 4.98
N LEU A 204 4.89 12.81 5.95
CA LEU A 204 3.90 12.89 7.02
C LEU A 204 2.52 13.13 6.41
N VAL A 205 2.35 14.19 5.61
CA VAL A 205 1.05 14.51 5.01
C VAL A 205 0.51 13.33 4.22
N LEU A 206 1.26 12.73 3.31
CA LEU A 206 0.69 11.69 2.43
C LEU A 206 0.63 10.31 3.08
N TYR A 207 1.58 9.96 3.95
CA TYR A 207 1.81 8.57 4.36
C TYR A 207 1.95 8.37 5.88
N GLY A 208 1.80 9.43 6.68
CA GLY A 208 1.92 9.36 8.13
C GLY A 208 3.34 8.99 8.59
N ARG A 209 4.34 9.10 7.71
CA ARG A 209 5.71 8.72 8.04
C ARG A 209 6.27 9.63 9.12
N GLY A 210 6.97 9.01 10.07
CA GLY A 210 7.61 9.70 11.18
C GLY A 210 6.82 9.63 12.48
N LEU A 211 5.51 9.39 12.43
CA LEU A 211 4.65 9.36 13.64
C LEU A 211 5.08 8.27 14.62
N LYS A 212 5.44 7.08 14.14
CA LYS A 212 5.93 5.99 14.99
C LYS A 212 7.20 6.34 15.79
N ARG A 213 8.00 7.28 15.31
CA ARG A 213 9.23 7.74 16.00
C ARG A 213 8.93 8.77 17.09
N MET A 214 7.70 9.28 17.15
CA MET A 214 7.27 10.31 18.08
C MET A 214 6.49 9.67 19.24
N GLY A 215 6.53 10.31 20.41
CA GLY A 215 5.67 9.92 21.53
C GLY A 215 4.19 10.23 21.24
N PRO A 216 3.22 9.47 21.79
CA PRO A 216 1.80 9.68 21.54
C PRO A 216 1.30 11.11 21.82
N GLU A 217 1.89 11.77 22.82
CA GLU A 217 1.56 13.15 23.22
C GLU A 217 1.83 14.17 22.11
N THR A 218 2.88 13.96 21.29
CA THR A 218 3.18 14.81 20.14
C THR A 218 2.54 14.27 18.86
N ALA A 219 2.53 12.94 18.69
CA ALA A 219 2.05 12.29 17.47
C ALA A 219 0.55 12.48 17.26
N ASN A 220 -0.27 12.34 18.31
CA ASN A 220 -1.72 12.41 18.18
C ASN A 220 -2.21 13.82 17.80
N PRO A 221 -1.79 14.91 18.47
CA PRO A 221 -2.26 16.25 18.11
C PRO A 221 -1.70 16.71 16.76
N LEU A 222 -0.47 16.30 16.40
CA LEU A 222 0.08 16.53 15.06
C LEU A 222 -0.75 15.82 14.00
N TRP A 223 -1.11 14.56 14.24
CA TRP A 223 -1.88 13.79 13.29
C TRP A 223 -3.31 14.28 13.17
N GLN A 224 -3.94 14.70 14.26
CA GLN A 224 -5.24 15.37 14.25
C GLN A 224 -5.17 16.67 13.43
N THR A 225 -4.12 17.47 13.64
CA THR A 225 -3.86 18.69 12.85
C THR A 225 -3.78 18.39 11.35
N VAL A 226 -2.98 17.39 10.96
CA VAL A 226 -2.86 16.96 9.55
C VAL A 226 -4.20 16.44 9.02
N SER A 227 -4.95 15.70 9.83
CA SER A 227 -6.27 15.14 9.47
C SER A 227 -7.28 16.24 9.15
N VAL A 228 -7.45 17.21 10.06
CA VAL A 228 -8.36 18.34 9.89
C VAL A 228 -7.96 19.18 8.67
N ALA A 229 -6.67 19.48 8.53
CA ALA A 229 -6.13 20.22 7.39
C ALA A 229 -6.45 19.54 6.04
N LYS A 230 -6.28 18.22 5.94
CA LYS A 230 -6.68 17.46 4.76
C LYS A 230 -8.18 17.51 4.50
N CYS A 231 -9.00 17.35 5.54
CA CYS A 231 -10.46 17.40 5.41
C CYS A 231 -10.94 18.77 4.92
N VAL A 232 -10.30 19.86 5.36
CA VAL A 232 -10.58 21.22 4.85
C VAL A 232 -10.21 21.36 3.38
N LEU A 233 -9.00 20.92 3.00
CA LEU A 233 -8.56 20.95 1.60
C LEU A 233 -9.47 20.12 0.69
N TRP A 234 -9.82 18.90 1.13
CA TRP A 234 -10.69 18.01 0.38
C TRP A 234 -12.10 18.58 0.24
N GLY A 235 -12.64 19.16 1.32
CA GLY A 235 -13.93 19.85 1.32
C GLY A 235 -13.96 21.04 0.36
N ALA A 236 -12.94 21.90 0.40
CA ALA A 236 -12.83 23.05 -0.50
C ALA A 236 -12.72 22.62 -1.97
N ARG A 237 -11.95 21.56 -2.24
CA ARG A 237 -11.87 20.95 -3.57
C ARG A 237 -13.24 20.46 -4.05
N CYS A 238 -13.98 19.75 -3.20
CA CYS A 238 -15.32 19.28 -3.53
C CYS A 238 -16.29 20.45 -3.78
N GLU A 239 -16.15 21.54 -3.04
CA GLU A 239 -16.93 22.76 -3.26
C GLU A 239 -16.68 23.36 -4.65
N CYS A 240 -15.42 23.53 -5.06
CA CYS A 240 -15.09 24.02 -6.42
C CYS A 240 -15.71 23.17 -7.53
N ILE A 241 -15.90 21.86 -7.31
CA ILE A 241 -16.56 21.00 -8.28
C ILE A 241 -18.06 21.20 -8.29
N ARG A 242 -18.68 21.29 -7.11
CA ARG A 242 -20.13 21.50 -6.98
C ARG A 242 -20.55 22.86 -7.53
N SER A 243 -19.79 23.90 -7.23
CA SER A 243 -20.06 25.27 -7.65
C SER A 243 -19.52 25.59 -9.05
N GLN A 244 -18.72 24.69 -9.64
CA GLN A 244 -18.01 24.90 -10.92
C GLN A 244 -17.16 26.19 -10.94
N THR A 245 -16.74 26.70 -9.78
CA THR A 245 -15.94 27.92 -9.67
C THR A 245 -14.55 27.63 -9.11
N PRO A 246 -13.47 27.96 -9.85
CA PRO A 246 -12.10 27.67 -9.45
C PRO A 246 -11.54 28.75 -8.51
N ARG A 247 -12.21 29.01 -7.38
CA ARG A 247 -11.79 30.06 -6.45
C ARG A 247 -11.87 29.60 -5.01
N VAL A 248 -10.70 29.42 -4.41
CA VAL A 248 -10.54 29.18 -2.98
C VAL A 248 -9.60 30.23 -2.40
N ARG A 249 -10.09 31.05 -1.46
CA ARG A 249 -9.24 32.00 -0.74
C ARG A 249 -8.53 31.30 0.41
N GLN A 250 -7.24 31.57 0.55
CA GLN A 250 -6.38 30.94 1.56
C GLN A 250 -6.78 31.28 2.99
N VAL A 251 -7.18 32.55 3.20
CA VAL A 251 -7.62 33.06 4.50
C VAL A 251 -8.82 32.25 4.98
N ASP A 252 -9.79 32.02 4.10
CA ASP A 252 -10.98 31.23 4.40
C ASP A 252 -10.63 29.79 4.80
N LEU A 253 -9.68 29.14 4.11
CA LEU A 253 -9.25 27.78 4.46
C LEU A 253 -8.63 27.70 5.86
N PHE A 254 -7.75 28.65 6.20
CA PHE A 254 -7.07 28.63 7.50
C PHE A 254 -8.04 28.91 8.65
N HIS A 255 -9.01 29.81 8.46
CA HIS A 255 -10.06 30.04 9.45
C HIS A 255 -10.95 28.82 9.65
N VAL A 256 -11.39 28.16 8.57
CA VAL A 256 -12.16 26.91 8.66
C VAL A 256 -11.36 25.81 9.34
N PHE A 257 -10.05 25.73 9.07
CA PHE A 257 -9.15 24.79 9.72
C PHE A 257 -9.08 25.01 11.24
N ARG A 258 -8.82 26.25 11.68
CA ARG A 258 -8.77 26.63 13.11
C ARG A 258 -10.10 26.33 13.82
N ALA A 259 -11.21 26.75 13.22
CA ALA A 259 -12.55 26.49 13.74
C ALA A 259 -12.84 24.98 13.91
N ARG A 260 -12.43 24.14 12.95
CA ARG A 260 -12.62 22.68 13.03
C ARG A 260 -11.69 22.00 14.02
N LEU A 261 -10.52 22.57 14.28
CA LEU A 261 -9.59 22.05 15.28
C LEU A 261 -10.00 22.44 16.71
N GLY A 262 -10.95 23.36 16.86
CA GLY A 262 -11.38 23.89 18.15
C GLY A 262 -10.38 24.88 18.76
N LYS A 263 -9.54 25.51 17.93
CA LYS A 263 -8.53 26.49 18.34
C LYS A 263 -8.73 27.83 17.63
#